data_AF-A0A067LUF1-F1
#
_entry.id   AF-A0A067LUF1-F1
#
_cell.length_a   1.000
_cell.length_b   1.000
_cell.length_c   1.000
_cell.angle_alpha   90.00
_cell.angle_beta   90.00
_cell.angle_gamma   90.00
#
_symmetry.space_group_name_H-M   'P 1'
#
loop_
_entity.id
_entity.type
_entity.pdbx_description
1 polymer ?
#
loop_
_entity_poly.entity_id
_entity_poly.type
_entity_poly.pdbx_seq_one_letter_code
_entity_poly.pdbx_strand_id
1 'polypeptide(L)'
;MGEKKTYKTLFVLEPSRAARKRDLQRDDVAWATLDLRDSVVDTLLTLDGAKGFFFLEWAEDATRPTPLPGHTRVRIHELLVTALRWQETCRFEISLCPWSDFVEIALGEQRGLEKICQTFDLVFGGADLMLDLSDPVYKLQGKANAYLDSLRWLAGHICVWPPPNEVIAASRKYEVIRDLDFIARTVTRSCRPQTRLLGQCTPLNRDPRYVFKREGSDTSNHREWGTDVSASRCRKMAADPGQYRWMCQDIVPYLRDLGEIRVYIIGGTYHSFIVTAWNEAEGGWDTESSGRLASLEHMSRMAGAGHRTNDVFFCNVPSAVEEELGLRQLKTFVYDTYKALCRVEGRRLNASSLSLHQIARLDIGVMRGTTGRLDYFVNEVERGSLVSLFLGSDRDRGMDIISAWGRAMEAHLDLCQTSLPGQ
;
A
#
# COMPACT_ATOMS: atom_id res chain seq x y z
N MET A 1 18.67 -32.71 10.54
CA MET A 1 17.96 -31.52 10.03
C MET A 1 18.20 -30.43 11.05
N GLY A 2 18.86 -29.32 10.68
CA GLY A 2 19.10 -28.22 11.61
C GLY A 2 17.78 -27.59 12.04
N GLU A 3 17.68 -27.18 13.30
CA GLU A 3 16.53 -26.47 13.85
C GLU A 3 16.32 -25.18 13.05
N LYS A 4 15.14 -25.02 12.43
CA LYS A 4 14.84 -23.82 11.63
C LYS A 4 14.73 -22.64 12.60
N LYS A 5 15.61 -21.65 12.45
CA LYS A 5 15.60 -20.42 13.25
C LYS A 5 14.25 -19.69 13.12
N THR A 6 13.67 -19.32 14.26
CA THR A 6 12.51 -18.43 14.37
C THR A 6 12.97 -16.99 14.58
N TYR A 7 12.32 -16.03 13.91
CA TYR A 7 12.56 -14.59 14.08
C TYR A 7 11.59 -14.01 15.09
N LYS A 8 12.11 -13.29 16.07
CA LYS A 8 11.31 -12.53 17.03
C LYS A 8 10.96 -11.18 16.43
N THR A 9 9.66 -10.90 16.31
CA THR A 9 9.17 -9.67 15.69
C THR A 9 8.35 -8.85 16.67
N LEU A 10 8.72 -7.58 16.84
CA LEU A 10 7.88 -6.59 17.49
C LEU A 10 6.95 -5.94 16.45
N PHE A 11 5.67 -6.27 16.49
CA PHE A 11 4.66 -5.71 15.60
C PHE A 11 4.01 -4.49 16.26
N VAL A 12 4.33 -3.30 15.76
CA VAL A 12 3.82 -2.02 16.28
C VAL A 12 2.58 -1.63 15.47
N LEU A 13 1.46 -1.47 16.18
CA LEU A 13 0.19 -1.12 15.56
C LEU A 13 0.23 0.30 15.00
N GLU A 14 -0.26 0.47 13.77
CA GLU A 14 -0.27 1.75 13.07
C GLU A 14 -1.53 2.56 13.44
N PRO A 15 -1.42 3.60 14.31
CA PRO A 15 -2.58 4.25 14.91
C PRO A 15 -3.55 4.89 13.90
N SER A 16 -3.11 5.30 12.71
CA SER A 16 -4.04 5.88 11.70
C SER A 16 -5.07 4.88 11.16
N ARG A 17 -4.82 3.58 11.32
CA ARG A 17 -5.69 2.50 10.87
C ARG A 17 -6.66 2.01 11.95
N ALA A 18 -6.52 2.50 13.19
CA ALA A 18 -7.45 2.18 14.26
C ALA A 18 -8.82 2.82 13.96
N ALA A 19 -9.86 2.00 13.85
CA ALA A 19 -11.22 2.45 13.58
C ALA A 19 -12.10 2.39 14.83
N ARG A 20 -13.25 3.06 14.79
CA ARG A 20 -14.37 2.73 15.70
C ARG A 20 -15.33 1.83 14.95
N LYS A 21 -15.94 0.88 15.64
CA LYS A 21 -16.89 -0.07 15.04
C LYS A 21 -17.98 0.58 14.18
N ARG A 22 -18.49 1.74 14.62
CA ARG A 22 -19.55 2.50 13.92
C ARG A 22 -19.08 3.20 12.64
N ASP A 23 -17.77 3.41 12.51
CA ASP A 23 -17.16 4.09 11.37
C ASP A 23 -16.83 3.09 10.25
N LEU A 24 -16.94 1.78 10.53
CA LEU A 24 -16.65 0.72 9.57
C LEU A 24 -17.85 0.43 8.66
N GLN A 25 -17.75 0.85 7.39
CA GLN A 25 -18.72 0.51 6.34
C GLN A 25 -18.60 -0.95 5.93
N ARG A 26 -19.70 -1.61 5.51
CA ARG A 26 -19.71 -3.07 5.27
C ARG A 26 -18.74 -3.51 4.14
N ASP A 27 -18.45 -2.60 3.24
CA ASP A 27 -17.69 -2.73 2.00
C ASP A 27 -16.24 -2.21 2.10
N ASP A 28 -15.76 -1.91 3.31
CA ASP A 28 -14.38 -1.49 3.51
C ASP A 28 -13.39 -2.62 3.18
N VAL A 29 -12.66 -2.46 2.08
CA VAL A 29 -11.77 -3.47 1.49
C VAL A 29 -10.60 -3.88 2.38
N ALA A 30 -10.21 -3.04 3.35
CA ALA A 30 -9.12 -3.34 4.30
C ALA A 30 -9.59 -4.22 5.49
N TRP A 31 -10.89 -4.44 5.61
CA TRP A 31 -11.51 -5.17 6.72
C TRP A 31 -12.23 -6.41 6.23
N ALA A 32 -11.90 -7.56 6.81
CA ALA A 32 -12.57 -8.81 6.52
C ALA A 32 -13.29 -9.37 7.72
N THR A 33 -14.36 -10.11 7.44
CA THR A 33 -15.01 -10.99 8.41
C THR A 33 -14.38 -12.36 8.32
N LEU A 34 -13.77 -12.82 9.42
CA LEU A 34 -13.08 -14.10 9.52
C LEU A 34 -13.60 -14.89 10.73
N ASP A 35 -13.53 -16.21 10.65
CA ASP A 35 -13.69 -17.08 11.80
C ASP A 35 -12.29 -17.38 12.36
N LEU A 36 -11.99 -16.89 13.57
CA LEU A 36 -10.71 -17.12 14.25
C LEU A 36 -10.91 -18.10 15.40
N ARG A 37 -9.89 -18.93 15.68
CA ARG A 37 -9.90 -19.83 16.84
C ARG A 37 -10.13 -19.04 18.13
N ASP A 38 -10.95 -19.58 19.03
CA ASP A 38 -11.31 -18.89 20.28
C ASP A 38 -10.08 -18.47 21.09
N SER A 39 -9.04 -19.32 21.14
CA SER A 39 -7.78 -18.99 21.83
C SER A 39 -7.06 -17.75 21.26
N VAL A 40 -7.15 -17.53 19.95
CA VAL A 40 -6.57 -16.33 19.30
C VAL A 40 -7.42 -15.12 19.65
N VAL A 41 -8.75 -15.27 19.64
CA VAL A 41 -9.66 -14.20 20.01
C VAL A 41 -9.48 -13.78 21.47
N ASP A 42 -9.37 -14.73 22.40
CA ASP A 42 -9.11 -14.47 23.82
C ASP A 42 -7.79 -13.70 24.00
N THR A 43 -6.74 -14.09 23.26
CA THR A 43 -5.46 -13.37 23.24
C THR A 43 -5.64 -11.93 22.75
N LEU A 44 -6.35 -11.71 21.64
CA LEU A 44 -6.60 -10.37 21.10
C LEU A 44 -7.47 -9.50 22.01
N LEU A 45 -8.44 -10.08 22.71
CA LEU A 45 -9.33 -9.37 23.64
C LEU A 45 -8.60 -8.89 24.89
N THR A 46 -7.57 -9.64 25.34
CA THR A 46 -6.76 -9.29 26.51
C THR A 46 -5.57 -8.39 26.17
N LEU A 47 -5.20 -8.29 24.89
CA LEU A 47 -4.09 -7.49 24.44
C LEU A 47 -4.46 -6.00 24.40
N ASP A 48 -3.85 -5.23 25.30
CA ASP A 48 -3.94 -3.78 25.25
C ASP A 48 -3.44 -3.25 23.90
N GLY A 49 -4.09 -2.24 23.34
CA GLY A 49 -3.76 -1.69 22.01
C GLY A 49 -4.38 -2.40 20.79
N ALA A 50 -4.84 -3.66 20.86
CA ALA A 50 -5.51 -4.31 19.72
C ALA A 50 -6.91 -3.73 19.41
N LYS A 51 -7.48 -2.99 20.37
CA LYS A 51 -8.75 -2.28 20.22
C LYS A 51 -8.71 -1.34 19.02
N GLY A 52 -9.71 -1.46 18.15
CA GLY A 52 -9.81 -0.64 16.95
C GLY A 52 -9.19 -1.26 15.70
N PHE A 53 -8.55 -2.43 15.81
CA PHE A 53 -8.09 -3.27 14.69
C PHE A 53 -8.90 -4.57 14.57
N PHE A 54 -9.77 -4.81 15.54
CA PHE A 54 -10.51 -6.05 15.73
C PHE A 54 -11.82 -5.77 16.46
N PHE A 55 -12.90 -6.40 16.02
CA PHE A 55 -14.21 -6.34 16.64
C PHE A 55 -14.90 -7.70 16.60
N LEU A 56 -15.52 -8.11 17.71
CA LEU A 56 -16.46 -9.23 17.70
C LEU A 56 -17.67 -8.84 16.83
N GLU A 57 -18.02 -9.68 15.87
CA GLU A 57 -19.30 -9.56 15.18
C GLU A 57 -20.41 -10.07 16.08
N TRP A 58 -21.50 -9.32 16.18
CA TRP A 58 -22.65 -9.71 16.99
C TRP A 58 -23.53 -10.58 16.11
N ALA A 59 -24.12 -11.63 16.68
CA ALA A 59 -24.92 -12.64 15.99
C ALA A 59 -26.28 -12.11 15.44
N GLU A 60 -26.45 -10.80 15.28
CA GLU A 60 -27.72 -10.16 14.93
C GLU A 60 -28.06 -10.27 13.43
N ASP A 61 -27.10 -10.68 12.59
CA ASP A 61 -27.37 -10.98 11.18
C ASP A 61 -27.70 -12.47 11.01
N ALA A 62 -28.95 -12.83 11.30
CA ALA A 62 -29.48 -14.21 11.26
C ALA A 62 -29.35 -14.90 9.89
N THR A 63 -28.92 -14.17 8.85
CA THR A 63 -28.67 -14.68 7.50
C THR A 63 -27.28 -15.27 7.31
N ARG A 64 -26.36 -15.07 8.26
CA ARG A 64 -24.96 -15.52 8.12
C ARG A 64 -24.78 -16.95 8.65
N PRO A 65 -23.87 -17.74 8.04
CA PRO A 65 -23.55 -19.09 8.53
C PRO A 65 -23.11 -19.04 9.99
N THR A 66 -23.44 -20.05 10.80
CA THR A 66 -22.84 -20.18 12.14
C THR A 66 -21.32 -20.29 12.01
N PRO A 67 -20.53 -19.66 12.89
CA PRO A 67 -19.07 -19.85 12.92
C PRO A 67 -18.72 -21.35 13.05
N LEU A 68 -17.53 -21.72 12.57
CA LEU A 68 -17.00 -23.07 12.78
C LEU A 68 -16.94 -23.40 14.29
N PRO A 69 -17.14 -24.67 14.69
CA PRO A 69 -16.97 -25.06 16.10
C PRO A 69 -15.59 -24.65 16.64
N GLY A 70 -15.57 -24.05 17.84
CA GLY A 70 -14.35 -23.53 18.49
C GLY A 70 -13.75 -22.28 17.84
N HIS A 71 -14.52 -21.61 16.98
CA HIS A 71 -14.14 -20.35 16.36
C HIS A 71 -15.17 -19.27 16.67
N THR A 72 -14.66 -18.06 16.79
CA THR A 72 -15.45 -16.84 16.96
C THR A 72 -15.32 -16.00 15.70
N ARG A 73 -16.46 -15.49 15.23
CA ARG A 73 -16.49 -14.59 14.07
C ARG A 73 -16.12 -13.18 14.46
N VAL A 74 -15.22 -12.61 13.69
CA VAL A 74 -14.61 -11.33 13.98
C VAL A 74 -14.52 -10.50 12.72
N ARG A 75 -14.58 -9.19 12.90
CA ARG A 75 -14.20 -8.23 11.87
C ARG A 75 -12.83 -7.67 12.22
N ILE A 76 -11.86 -7.85 11.32
CA ILE A 76 -10.44 -7.65 11.61
C ILE A 76 -9.73 -6.93 10.46
N HIS A 77 -8.83 -6.01 10.83
CA HIS A 77 -8.03 -5.23 9.88
C HIS A 77 -6.89 -6.07 9.29
N GLU A 78 -6.60 -5.88 8.00
CA GLU A 78 -5.63 -6.67 7.24
C GLU A 78 -4.21 -6.68 7.80
N LEU A 79 -3.76 -5.59 8.44
CA LEU A 79 -2.45 -5.55 9.11
C LEU A 79 -2.37 -6.51 10.30
N LEU A 80 -3.43 -6.61 11.10
CA LEU A 80 -3.45 -7.55 12.24
C LEU A 80 -3.55 -8.99 11.73
N VAL A 81 -4.32 -9.22 10.66
CA VAL A 81 -4.36 -10.52 9.96
C VAL A 81 -2.98 -10.90 9.45
N THR A 82 -2.22 -9.94 8.90
CA THR A 82 -0.85 -10.17 8.40
C THR A 82 0.05 -10.72 9.50
N ALA A 83 0.05 -10.08 10.68
CA ALA A 83 0.84 -10.51 11.82
C ALA A 83 0.49 -11.94 12.26
N LEU A 84 -0.81 -12.21 12.47
CA LEU A 84 -1.30 -13.52 12.89
C LEU A 84 -0.95 -14.61 11.87
N ARG A 85 -1.14 -14.31 10.58
CA ARG A 85 -0.87 -15.25 9.50
C ARG A 85 0.61 -15.57 9.37
N TRP A 86 1.48 -14.58 9.57
CA TRP A 86 2.93 -14.78 9.56
C TRP A 86 3.38 -15.71 10.69
N GLN A 87 2.80 -15.57 11.88
CA GLN A 87 3.07 -16.50 12.99
C GLN A 87 2.63 -17.95 12.68
N GLU A 88 1.55 -18.12 11.92
CA GLU A 88 1.03 -19.45 11.58
C GLU A 88 1.76 -20.13 10.42
N THR A 89 2.24 -19.36 9.45
CA THR A 89 2.73 -19.90 8.16
C THR A 89 4.20 -19.70 7.88
N CYS A 90 4.87 -18.87 8.66
CA CYS A 90 6.26 -18.48 8.50
C CYS A 90 6.98 -18.62 9.86
N ARG A 91 8.31 -18.44 9.88
CA ARG A 91 9.15 -18.57 11.08
C ARG A 91 9.15 -17.29 11.92
N PHE A 92 7.98 -16.76 12.24
CA PHE A 92 7.87 -15.56 13.07
C PHE A 92 7.23 -15.86 14.43
N GLU A 93 7.83 -15.29 15.48
CA GLU A 93 7.23 -15.17 16.81
C GLU A 93 6.83 -13.70 17.00
N ILE A 94 5.53 -13.41 17.04
CA ILE A 94 5.03 -12.04 17.05
C ILE A 94 4.74 -11.58 18.48
N SER A 95 5.35 -10.46 18.86
CA SER A 95 4.97 -9.66 20.02
C SER A 95 4.28 -8.38 19.56
N LEU A 96 3.02 -8.19 19.92
CA LEU A 96 2.27 -6.98 19.56
C LEU A 96 2.62 -5.85 20.53
N CYS A 97 2.76 -4.64 20.00
CA CYS A 97 3.11 -3.44 20.75
C CYS A 97 2.10 -2.32 20.48
N PRO A 98 1.40 -1.81 21.52
CA PRO A 98 0.59 -0.62 21.38
C PRO A 98 1.39 0.57 20.88
N TRP A 99 0.75 1.42 20.08
CA TRP A 99 1.39 2.63 19.55
C TRP A 99 1.93 3.54 20.67
N SER A 100 1.18 3.74 21.75
CA SER A 100 1.61 4.58 22.89
C SER A 100 2.92 4.10 23.48
N ASP A 101 3.03 2.80 23.73
CA ASP A 101 4.14 2.17 24.42
C ASP A 101 5.39 2.23 23.53
N PHE A 102 5.22 1.98 22.22
CA PHE A 102 6.30 2.11 21.27
C PHE A 102 6.80 3.56 21.18
N VAL A 103 5.90 4.55 21.16
CA VAL A 103 6.28 5.98 21.15
C VAL A 103 7.01 6.37 22.42
N GLU A 104 6.58 5.89 23.59
CA GLU A 104 7.28 6.12 24.85
C GLU A 104 8.69 5.53 24.85
N ILE A 105 8.86 4.32 24.32
CA ILE A 105 10.19 3.70 24.15
C ILE A 105 11.02 4.51 23.15
N ALA A 106 10.46 4.87 22.00
CA ALA A 106 11.17 5.55 20.93
C ALA A 106 11.59 6.98 21.31
N LEU A 107 10.82 7.66 22.16
CA LEU A 107 11.11 9.04 22.60
C LEU A 107 11.72 9.11 24.00
N GLY A 108 11.88 7.96 24.67
CA GLY A 108 12.43 7.85 26.01
C GLY A 108 13.95 7.71 26.03
N GLU A 109 14.45 7.00 27.04
CA GLU A 109 15.88 6.71 27.17
C GLU A 109 16.34 5.66 26.15
N GLN A 110 17.56 5.80 25.64
CA GLN A 110 18.17 4.88 24.66
C GLN A 110 18.14 3.41 25.10
N ARG A 111 18.17 3.14 26.41
CA ARG A 111 18.07 1.78 26.99
C ARG A 111 16.81 1.02 26.53
N GLY A 112 15.71 1.73 26.29
CA GLY A 112 14.48 1.12 25.75
C GLY A 112 14.68 0.57 24.34
N LEU A 113 15.34 1.34 23.47
CA LEU A 113 15.69 0.91 22.11
C LEU A 113 16.71 -0.24 22.12
N GLU A 114 17.71 -0.18 23.00
CA GLU A 114 18.69 -1.26 23.16
C GLU A 114 18.03 -2.58 23.57
N LYS A 115 17.03 -2.52 24.45
CA LYS A 115 16.24 -3.71 24.82
C LYS A 115 15.49 -4.29 23.63
N ILE A 116 14.93 -3.46 22.74
CA ILE A 116 14.31 -3.91 21.49
C ILE A 116 15.35 -4.67 20.65
N CYS A 117 16.53 -4.07 20.43
CA CYS A 117 17.60 -4.69 19.64
C CYS A 117 18.11 -6.02 20.21
N GLN A 118 18.11 -6.18 21.54
CA GLN A 118 18.50 -7.42 22.22
C GLN A 118 17.43 -8.52 22.13
N THR A 119 16.16 -8.14 21.92
CA THR A 119 15.03 -9.06 22.03
C THR A 119 14.47 -9.47 20.67
N PHE A 120 14.50 -8.58 19.69
CA PHE A 120 13.81 -8.74 18.41
C PHE A 120 14.77 -8.69 17.23
N ASP A 121 14.49 -9.51 16.23
CA ASP A 121 15.16 -9.48 14.92
C ASP A 121 14.54 -8.43 13.99
N LEU A 122 13.25 -8.13 14.20
CA LEU A 122 12.43 -7.25 13.35
C LEU A 122 11.51 -6.35 14.19
N VAL A 123 11.47 -5.06 13.87
CA VAL A 123 10.36 -4.17 14.21
C VAL A 123 9.52 -3.97 12.96
N PHE A 124 8.24 -4.28 13.04
CA PHE A 124 7.31 -4.18 11.92
C PHE A 124 6.18 -3.19 12.24
N GLY A 125 5.95 -2.22 11.38
CA GLY A 125 4.88 -1.23 11.52
C GLY A 125 5.33 0.05 12.23
N GLY A 126 4.46 0.61 13.07
CA GLY A 126 4.60 1.96 13.61
C GLY A 126 4.05 3.01 12.64
N ALA A 127 4.37 4.29 12.90
CA ALA A 127 3.83 5.40 12.11
C ALA A 127 4.12 5.21 10.64
N ASP A 128 3.11 5.42 9.80
CA ASP A 128 3.34 5.44 8.38
C ASP A 128 4.04 6.74 7.96
N LEU A 129 5.33 6.58 7.62
CA LEU A 129 6.19 7.68 7.23
C LEU A 129 5.90 8.20 5.81
N MET A 130 4.97 7.57 5.07
CA MET A 130 4.41 8.12 3.82
C MET A 130 3.35 9.20 4.07
N LEU A 131 2.81 9.29 5.29
CA LEU A 131 1.80 10.25 5.69
C LEU A 131 2.40 11.43 6.46
N ASP A 132 1.54 12.40 6.72
CA ASP A 132 1.82 13.58 7.51
C ASP A 132 1.93 13.23 9.00
N LEU A 133 3.17 13.12 9.50
CA LEU A 133 3.44 12.79 10.91
C LEU A 133 2.98 13.88 11.89
N SER A 134 2.54 15.04 11.40
CA SER A 134 1.92 16.06 12.24
C SER A 134 0.47 15.72 12.63
N ASP A 135 -0.13 14.70 12.00
CA ASP A 135 -1.48 14.24 12.31
C ASP A 135 -1.62 13.90 13.82
N PRO A 136 -2.64 14.45 14.51
CA PRO A 136 -2.96 14.14 15.91
C PRO A 136 -3.00 12.66 16.25
N VAL A 137 -3.35 11.79 15.30
CA VAL A 137 -3.42 10.33 15.51
C VAL A 137 -2.08 9.73 15.94
N TYR A 138 -0.97 10.28 15.46
CA TYR A 138 0.38 9.83 15.82
C TYR A 138 0.85 10.36 17.17
N LYS A 139 0.28 11.46 17.68
CA LYS A 139 0.73 12.13 18.92
C LYS A 139 2.22 12.54 18.88
N LEU A 140 2.77 12.85 17.70
CA LEU A 140 4.17 13.22 17.48
C LEU A 140 4.38 14.73 17.32
N GLN A 141 3.42 15.58 17.73
CA GLN A 141 3.50 17.04 17.56
C GLN A 141 4.76 17.59 18.24
N GLY A 142 5.62 18.22 17.44
CA GLY A 142 6.91 18.75 17.91
C GLY A 142 7.99 17.70 18.19
N LYS A 143 7.69 16.40 18.04
CA LYS A 143 8.60 15.28 18.34
C LYS A 143 8.86 14.36 17.14
N ALA A 144 8.29 14.64 15.98
CA ALA A 144 8.44 13.82 14.77
C ALA A 144 9.91 13.56 14.40
N ASN A 145 10.78 14.58 14.45
CA ASN A 145 12.21 14.40 14.14
C ASN A 145 12.89 13.45 15.12
N ALA A 146 12.66 13.60 16.43
CA ALA A 146 13.22 12.70 17.44
C ALA A 146 12.74 11.26 17.23
N TYR A 147 11.47 11.06 16.91
CA TYR A 147 10.93 9.75 16.57
C TYR A 147 11.63 9.14 15.32
N LEU A 148 11.80 9.93 14.26
CA LEU A 148 12.50 9.49 13.05
C LEU A 148 13.96 9.14 13.32
N ASP A 149 14.64 9.89 14.18
CA ASP A 149 16.03 9.62 14.56
C ASP A 149 16.15 8.31 15.35
N SER A 150 15.21 8.02 16.25
CA SER A 150 15.12 6.73 16.95
C SER A 150 14.85 5.56 15.99
N LEU A 151 13.97 5.74 15.01
CA LEU A 151 13.73 4.71 13.98
C LEU A 151 14.97 4.45 13.12
N ARG A 152 15.70 5.51 12.74
CA ARG A 152 16.97 5.37 12.00
C ARG A 152 18.03 4.67 12.84
N TRP A 153 18.10 4.99 14.13
CA TRP A 153 18.99 4.31 15.05
C TRP A 153 18.66 2.82 15.14
N LEU A 154 17.38 2.46 15.34
CA LEU A 154 16.93 1.06 15.35
C LEU A 154 17.29 0.35 14.03
N ALA A 155 17.02 0.99 12.90
CA ALA A 155 17.33 0.44 11.57
C ALA A 155 18.83 0.23 11.31
N GLY A 156 19.70 0.85 12.11
CA GLY A 156 21.15 0.60 12.09
C GLY A 156 21.58 -0.62 12.91
N HIS A 157 20.70 -1.20 13.73
CA HIS A 157 21.00 -2.30 14.64
C HIS A 157 20.20 -3.57 14.35
N ILE A 158 18.94 -3.43 13.96
CA ILE A 158 18.03 -4.54 13.62
C ILE A 158 17.22 -4.20 12.37
N CYS A 159 16.47 -5.17 11.84
CA CYS A 159 15.55 -4.89 10.75
C CYS A 159 14.38 -4.04 11.26
N VAL A 160 14.14 -2.91 10.59
CA VAL A 160 12.94 -2.09 10.79
C VAL A 160 12.19 -2.06 9.47
N TRP A 161 10.95 -2.52 9.46
CA TRP A 161 10.12 -2.56 8.28
C TRP A 161 8.80 -1.80 8.46
N PRO A 162 8.45 -0.90 7.54
CA PRO A 162 9.24 -0.54 6.36
C PRO A 162 10.48 0.31 6.70
N PRO A 163 11.57 0.26 5.89
CA PRO A 163 12.82 0.96 6.19
C PRO A 163 12.64 2.48 6.24
N PRO A 164 12.99 3.17 7.33
CA PRO A 164 12.57 4.56 7.54
C PRO A 164 12.98 5.52 6.42
N ASN A 165 14.24 5.44 5.97
CA ASN A 165 14.77 6.34 4.95
C ASN A 165 14.13 6.11 3.57
N GLU A 166 13.77 4.87 3.25
CA GLU A 166 13.10 4.56 1.98
C GLU A 166 11.68 5.12 1.96
N VAL A 167 10.95 4.97 3.05
CA VAL A 167 9.55 5.39 3.15
C VAL A 167 9.45 6.91 3.19
N ILE A 168 10.36 7.58 3.90
CA ILE A 168 10.46 9.04 3.87
C ILE A 168 10.79 9.54 2.46
N ALA A 169 11.64 8.83 1.71
CA ALA A 169 11.90 9.19 0.32
C ALA A 169 10.67 8.94 -0.56
N ALA A 170 9.93 7.85 -0.34
CA ALA A 170 8.69 7.53 -1.06
C ALA A 170 7.54 8.52 -0.75
N SER A 171 7.50 9.10 0.45
CA SER A 171 6.52 10.13 0.83
C SER A 171 6.60 11.39 -0.05
N ARG A 172 7.76 11.60 -0.68
CA ARG A 172 7.98 12.61 -1.73
C ARG A 172 7.41 12.15 -3.06
N LYS A 173 6.08 12.02 -3.13
CA LYS A 173 5.34 11.50 -4.29
C LYS A 173 5.79 12.14 -5.61
N TYR A 174 6.12 13.44 -5.62
CA TYR A 174 6.59 14.10 -6.85
C TYR A 174 7.93 13.54 -7.35
N GLU A 175 8.87 13.19 -6.47
CA GLU A 175 10.15 12.59 -6.89
C GLU A 175 9.93 11.18 -7.44
N VAL A 176 9.04 10.39 -6.82
CA VAL A 176 8.66 9.07 -7.35
C VAL A 176 8.02 9.21 -8.73
N ILE A 177 7.13 10.19 -8.93
CA ILE A 177 6.53 10.46 -10.24
C ILE A 177 7.60 10.83 -11.27
N ARG A 178 8.61 11.63 -10.91
CA ARG A 178 9.71 11.96 -11.82
C ARG A 178 10.53 10.74 -12.21
N ASP A 179 10.76 9.81 -11.28
CA ASP A 179 11.42 8.53 -11.59
C ASP A 179 10.58 7.72 -12.57
N LEU A 180 9.27 7.63 -12.33
CA LEU A 180 8.34 6.93 -13.23
C LEU A 180 8.25 7.60 -14.61
N ASP A 181 8.31 8.93 -14.69
CA ASP A 181 8.37 9.69 -15.94
C ASP A 181 9.66 9.41 -16.72
N PHE A 182 10.79 9.30 -16.02
CA PHE A 182 12.05 8.89 -16.63
C PHE A 182 11.98 7.45 -17.16
N ILE A 183 11.44 6.52 -16.36
CA ILE A 183 11.29 5.11 -16.74
C ILE A 183 10.34 4.96 -17.93
N ALA A 184 9.22 5.67 -17.93
CA ALA A 184 8.26 5.65 -19.03
C ALA A 184 8.90 6.11 -20.34
N ARG A 185 9.69 7.18 -20.32
CA ARG A 185 10.38 7.67 -21.53
C ARG A 185 11.50 6.74 -22.01
N THR A 186 12.25 6.13 -21.11
CA THR A 186 13.54 5.50 -21.44
C THR A 186 13.49 3.97 -21.48
N VAL A 187 12.59 3.34 -20.71
CA VAL A 187 12.52 1.89 -20.54
C VAL A 187 11.27 1.33 -21.21
N THR A 188 10.08 1.68 -20.72
CA THR A 188 8.83 1.10 -21.23
C THR A 188 8.35 1.75 -22.51
N ARG A 189 8.86 2.96 -22.82
CA ARG A 189 8.39 3.81 -23.92
C ARG A 189 6.88 4.05 -23.88
N SER A 190 6.35 4.17 -22.67
CA SER A 190 4.93 4.38 -22.43
C SER A 190 4.58 5.84 -22.18
N CYS A 191 3.30 6.20 -22.30
CA CYS A 191 2.82 7.52 -21.91
C CYS A 191 2.52 7.62 -20.41
N ARG A 192 2.48 8.86 -19.90
CA ARG A 192 2.10 9.20 -18.52
C ARG A 192 1.38 10.56 -18.49
N PRO A 193 0.47 10.79 -17.53
CA PRO A 193 -0.09 12.12 -17.30
C PRO A 193 1.01 13.08 -16.83
N GLN A 194 1.00 14.32 -17.32
CA GLN A 194 1.97 15.31 -16.86
C GLN A 194 1.66 15.69 -15.42
N THR A 195 2.70 15.76 -14.60
CA THR A 195 2.60 16.21 -13.21
C THR A 195 3.60 17.33 -12.97
N ARG A 196 3.18 18.39 -12.26
CA ARG A 196 4.01 19.56 -12.00
C ARG A 196 3.81 20.03 -10.56
N LEU A 197 4.86 20.57 -9.96
CA LEU A 197 4.74 21.24 -8.67
C LEU A 197 3.91 22.51 -8.83
N LEU A 198 2.95 22.73 -7.93
CA LEU A 198 2.02 23.83 -8.07
C LEU A 198 2.71 25.20 -8.00
N GLY A 199 3.77 25.32 -7.18
CA GLY A 199 4.59 26.54 -7.10
C GLY A 199 5.35 26.88 -8.40
N GLN A 200 5.40 25.97 -9.37
CA GLN A 200 6.05 26.17 -10.68
C GLN A 200 5.05 26.42 -11.81
N CYS A 201 3.75 26.37 -11.53
CA CYS A 201 2.70 26.54 -12.52
C CYS A 201 2.18 27.99 -12.54
N THR A 202 1.83 28.48 -13.72
CA THR A 202 0.92 29.63 -13.84
C THR A 202 -0.41 29.28 -13.15
N PRO A 203 -1.14 30.22 -12.53
CA PRO A 203 -2.35 29.89 -11.79
C PRO A 203 -3.34 29.06 -12.64
N LEU A 204 -3.53 27.80 -12.25
CA LEU A 204 -4.50 26.87 -12.83
C LEU A 204 -5.72 26.89 -11.91
N ASN A 205 -6.65 27.82 -12.12
CA ASN A 205 -7.86 27.91 -11.30
C ASN A 205 -9.09 27.51 -12.11
N ARG A 206 -9.98 26.69 -11.51
CA ARG A 206 -11.21 26.21 -12.16
C ARG A 206 -10.97 25.49 -13.49
N ASP A 207 -9.82 24.86 -13.67
CA ASP A 207 -9.48 24.14 -14.89
C ASP A 207 -9.84 22.65 -14.73
N PRO A 208 -10.85 22.15 -15.48
CA PRO A 208 -11.33 20.78 -15.34
C PRO A 208 -10.33 19.74 -15.84
N ARG A 209 -9.20 20.14 -16.43
CA ARG A 209 -8.19 19.21 -16.95
C ARG A 209 -7.24 18.70 -15.87
N TYR A 210 -7.28 19.27 -14.66
CA TYR A 210 -6.31 18.94 -13.62
C TYR A 210 -6.96 18.41 -12.35
N VAL A 211 -6.21 17.55 -11.67
CA VAL A 211 -6.41 17.17 -10.28
C VAL A 211 -5.24 17.66 -9.45
N PHE A 212 -5.53 18.21 -8.29
CA PHE A 212 -4.54 18.66 -7.32
C PHE A 212 -4.37 17.59 -6.25
N LYS A 213 -3.12 17.27 -5.92
CA LYS A 213 -2.76 16.28 -4.91
C LYS A 213 -1.68 16.85 -3.99
N ARG A 214 -1.73 16.53 -2.69
CA ARG A 214 -0.67 16.84 -1.72
C ARG A 214 0.20 15.60 -1.47
N GLU A 215 1.51 15.79 -1.32
CA GLU A 215 2.38 14.76 -0.73
C GLU A 215 1.94 14.46 0.73
N GLY A 216 2.39 13.35 1.32
CA GLY A 216 2.05 13.05 2.72
C GLY A 216 0.58 12.72 2.96
N SER A 217 -0.12 12.18 1.97
CA SER A 217 -1.57 11.96 2.02
C SER A 217 -1.97 10.68 1.29
N ASP A 218 -2.98 10.01 1.82
CA ASP A 218 -3.55 8.75 1.32
C ASP A 218 -5.09 8.80 1.31
N THR A 219 -5.74 7.79 0.72
CA THR A 219 -7.19 7.57 0.68
C THR A 219 -7.97 8.77 0.13
N SER A 220 -7.43 9.42 -0.90
CA SER A 220 -7.98 10.65 -1.49
C SER A 220 -8.06 11.86 -0.55
N ASN A 221 -7.49 11.78 0.66
CA ASN A 221 -7.32 12.96 1.50
C ASN A 221 -6.44 13.96 0.75
N HIS A 222 -6.77 15.25 0.83
CA HIS A 222 -6.04 16.31 0.12
C HIS A 222 -5.97 16.13 -1.41
N ARG A 223 -7.02 15.55 -2.00
CA ARG A 223 -7.28 15.56 -3.45
C ARG A 223 -8.36 16.60 -3.75
N GLU A 224 -8.07 17.55 -4.63
CA GLU A 224 -9.05 18.56 -5.07
C GLU A 224 -9.18 18.55 -6.60
N TRP A 225 -10.41 18.52 -7.11
CA TRP A 225 -10.67 18.62 -8.55
C TRP A 225 -10.46 20.05 -9.01
N GLY A 226 -9.85 20.23 -10.19
CA GLY A 226 -9.51 21.57 -10.64
C GLY A 226 -10.70 22.50 -10.85
N THR A 227 -11.89 21.95 -11.12
CA THR A 227 -13.16 22.70 -11.14
C THR A 227 -13.48 23.39 -9.82
N ASP A 228 -13.05 22.81 -8.71
CA ASP A 228 -13.46 23.19 -7.36
C ASP A 228 -12.42 24.13 -6.70
N VAL A 229 -11.20 24.19 -7.27
CA VAL A 229 -10.10 25.00 -6.74
C VAL A 229 -10.22 26.46 -7.22
N SER A 230 -10.58 27.34 -6.28
CA SER A 230 -10.54 28.80 -6.50
C SER A 230 -9.11 29.33 -6.66
N ALA A 231 -8.94 30.49 -7.31
CA ALA A 231 -7.63 31.13 -7.45
C ALA A 231 -6.96 31.45 -6.09
N SER A 232 -7.75 31.81 -5.08
CA SER A 232 -7.26 32.05 -3.71
C SER A 232 -6.76 30.75 -3.07
N ARG A 233 -7.52 29.65 -3.20
CA ARG A 233 -7.12 28.32 -2.71
C ARG A 233 -5.85 27.82 -3.41
N CYS A 234 -5.79 27.93 -4.74
CA CYS A 234 -4.60 27.59 -5.54
C CYS A 234 -3.36 28.36 -5.06
N ARG A 235 -3.47 29.67 -4.81
CA ARG A 235 -2.35 30.47 -4.29
C ARG A 235 -1.92 30.03 -2.89
N LYS A 236 -2.86 29.69 -2.01
CA LYS A 236 -2.53 29.17 -0.67
C LYS A 236 -1.82 27.82 -0.74
N MET A 237 -2.28 26.92 -1.60
CA MET A 237 -1.64 25.62 -1.82
C MET A 237 -0.23 25.78 -2.41
N ALA A 238 -0.05 26.71 -3.34
CA ALA A 238 1.25 27.00 -3.96
C ALA A 238 2.26 27.64 -2.98
N ALA A 239 1.76 28.45 -2.04
CA ALA A 239 2.55 29.16 -1.05
C ALA A 239 2.71 28.39 0.27
N ASP A 240 2.16 27.18 0.39
CA ASP A 240 2.23 26.36 1.60
C ASP A 240 3.71 26.01 1.89
N PRO A 241 4.30 26.54 2.97
CA PRO A 241 5.70 26.26 3.32
C PRO A 241 5.85 24.90 4.02
N GLY A 242 4.76 24.13 4.15
CA GLY A 242 4.74 22.86 4.85
C GLY A 242 5.73 21.84 4.31
N GLN A 243 5.96 20.80 5.12
CA GLN A 243 6.84 19.70 4.74
C GLN A 243 6.38 19.05 3.43
N TYR A 244 5.08 19.02 3.13
CA TYR A 244 4.52 18.32 1.97
C TYR A 244 4.06 19.28 0.88
N ARG A 245 4.46 18.99 -0.37
CA ARG A 245 4.21 19.87 -1.52
C ARG A 245 2.87 19.55 -2.18
N TRP A 246 2.26 20.58 -2.77
CA TRP A 246 1.13 20.41 -3.68
C TRP A 246 1.61 20.26 -5.13
N MET A 247 0.96 19.36 -5.85
CA MET A 247 1.18 19.11 -7.28
C MET A 247 -0.14 19.14 -8.04
N CYS A 248 -0.07 19.53 -9.32
CA CYS A 248 -1.16 19.38 -10.28
C CYS A 248 -0.80 18.32 -11.31
N GLN A 249 -1.76 17.46 -11.63
CA GLN A 249 -1.61 16.37 -12.59
C GLN A 249 -2.73 16.41 -13.61
N ASP A 250 -2.43 16.09 -14.87
CA ASP A 250 -3.45 15.91 -15.92
C ASP A 250 -4.45 14.83 -15.48
N ILE A 251 -5.75 15.12 -15.61
CA ILE A 251 -6.78 14.10 -15.40
C ILE A 251 -6.63 13.05 -16.49
N VAL A 252 -6.61 11.78 -16.07
CA VAL A 252 -6.74 10.63 -16.95
C VAL A 252 -8.18 10.12 -16.85
N PRO A 253 -9.05 10.40 -17.83
CA PRO A 253 -10.46 9.99 -17.75
C PRO A 253 -10.62 8.50 -17.51
N TYR A 254 -9.81 7.70 -18.20
CA TYR A 254 -9.73 6.26 -18.05
C TYR A 254 -9.42 5.76 -16.64
N LEU A 255 -8.72 6.53 -15.80
CA LEU A 255 -8.47 6.14 -14.41
C LEU A 255 -9.74 6.25 -13.57
N ARG A 256 -10.50 7.33 -13.76
CA ARG A 256 -11.80 7.52 -13.11
C ARG A 256 -12.81 6.51 -13.62
N ASP A 257 -12.81 6.31 -14.94
CA ASP A 257 -13.88 5.57 -15.60
C ASP A 257 -13.59 4.05 -15.57
N LEU A 258 -12.37 3.58 -15.86
CA LEU A 258 -12.03 2.14 -15.88
C LEU A 258 -11.54 1.62 -14.53
N GLY A 259 -11.07 2.52 -13.67
CA GLY A 259 -10.39 2.13 -12.44
C GLY A 259 -8.93 1.73 -12.67
N GLU A 260 -8.44 0.84 -11.82
CA GLU A 260 -7.02 0.53 -11.66
C GLU A 260 -6.77 -0.97 -11.60
N ILE A 261 -5.67 -1.41 -12.21
CA ILE A 261 -5.14 -2.76 -12.05
C ILE A 261 -4.08 -2.71 -10.95
N ARG A 262 -4.40 -3.25 -9.77
CA ARG A 262 -3.56 -3.30 -8.57
C ARG A 262 -2.62 -4.50 -8.64
N VAL A 263 -1.37 -4.32 -9.09
CA VAL A 263 -0.44 -5.43 -9.34
C VAL A 263 0.53 -5.62 -8.18
N TYR A 264 0.54 -6.80 -7.58
CA TYR A 264 1.43 -7.16 -6.48
C TYR A 264 2.73 -7.76 -6.99
N ILE A 265 3.83 -7.27 -6.44
CA ILE A 265 5.19 -7.77 -6.64
C ILE A 265 5.72 -8.16 -5.27
N ILE A 266 6.12 -9.42 -5.12
CA ILE A 266 6.52 -9.99 -3.84
C ILE A 266 7.80 -10.78 -4.05
N GLY A 267 8.81 -10.58 -3.19
CA GLY A 267 10.12 -11.21 -3.36
C GLY A 267 10.79 -10.84 -4.69
N GLY A 268 10.51 -9.66 -5.24
CA GLY A 268 11.01 -9.23 -6.56
C GLY A 268 10.37 -9.89 -7.77
N THR A 269 9.26 -10.63 -7.57
CA THR A 269 8.55 -11.34 -8.64
C THR A 269 7.10 -10.90 -8.73
N TYR A 270 6.55 -10.89 -9.95
CA TYR A 270 5.10 -10.72 -10.12
C TYR A 270 4.37 -11.83 -9.36
N HIS A 271 3.36 -11.44 -8.57
CA HIS A 271 2.54 -12.38 -7.80
C HIS A 271 1.13 -12.50 -8.40
N SER A 272 0.35 -11.42 -8.33
CA SER A 272 -1.06 -11.39 -8.71
C SER A 272 -1.51 -9.96 -9.02
N PHE A 273 -2.75 -9.80 -9.48
CA PHE A 273 -3.40 -8.50 -9.55
C PHE A 273 -4.86 -8.58 -9.14
N ILE A 274 -5.41 -7.42 -8.78
CA ILE A 274 -6.84 -7.18 -8.56
C ILE A 274 -7.23 -5.98 -9.41
N VAL A 275 -8.34 -6.03 -10.12
CA VAL A 275 -8.89 -4.84 -10.79
C VAL A 275 -9.89 -4.18 -9.85
N THR A 276 -9.78 -2.87 -9.68
CA THR A 276 -10.69 -2.08 -8.84
C THR A 276 -11.32 -0.96 -9.66
N ALA A 277 -12.65 -0.81 -9.64
CA ALA A 277 -13.35 0.28 -10.32
C ALA A 277 -14.43 0.88 -9.41
N TRP A 278 -14.73 2.17 -9.56
CA TRP A 278 -15.78 2.81 -8.77
C TRP A 278 -17.15 2.52 -9.39
N ASN A 279 -18.08 2.04 -8.56
CA ASN A 279 -19.46 1.78 -8.94
C ASN A 279 -20.35 2.91 -8.40
N GLU A 280 -20.69 3.87 -9.25
CA GLU A 280 -21.56 4.99 -8.87
C GLU A 280 -22.96 4.56 -8.42
N ALA A 281 -23.48 3.45 -8.95
CA ALA A 281 -24.83 2.98 -8.63
C ALA A 281 -24.89 2.38 -7.23
N GLU A 282 -23.83 1.68 -6.81
CA GLU A 282 -23.72 1.06 -5.48
C GLU A 282 -23.05 1.97 -4.46
N GLY A 283 -22.40 3.04 -4.91
CA GLY A 283 -21.67 3.98 -4.05
C GLY A 283 -20.42 3.37 -3.43
N GLY A 284 -19.80 2.38 -4.08
CA GLY A 284 -18.68 1.61 -3.57
C GLY A 284 -17.70 1.18 -4.67
N TRP A 285 -16.73 0.34 -4.30
CA TRP A 285 -15.72 -0.19 -5.23
C TRP A 285 -16.09 -1.61 -5.71
N ASP A 286 -16.17 -1.78 -7.02
CA ASP A 286 -16.17 -3.10 -7.66
C ASP A 286 -14.75 -3.66 -7.67
N THR A 287 -14.61 -4.97 -7.45
CA THR A 287 -13.32 -5.67 -7.45
C THR A 287 -13.41 -7.00 -8.21
N GLU A 288 -12.38 -7.33 -8.99
CA GLU A 288 -12.25 -8.61 -9.70
C GLU A 288 -10.83 -9.17 -9.55
N SER A 289 -10.75 -10.47 -9.34
CA SER A 289 -9.53 -11.17 -8.99
C SER A 289 -9.34 -12.51 -9.72
N SER A 290 -10.20 -12.81 -10.71
CA SER A 290 -10.12 -13.99 -11.58
C SER A 290 -8.79 -14.14 -12.32
N GLY A 291 -7.96 -13.08 -12.35
CA GLY A 291 -6.66 -13.10 -13.00
C GLY A 291 -6.74 -12.99 -14.53
N ARG A 292 -7.93 -12.71 -15.06
CA ARG A 292 -8.21 -12.53 -16.48
C ARG A 292 -8.04 -11.07 -16.85
N LEU A 293 -7.44 -10.80 -18.01
CA LEU A 293 -7.19 -9.44 -18.47
C LEU A 293 -7.18 -9.36 -19.99
N ALA A 294 -7.94 -8.42 -20.56
CA ALA A 294 -7.91 -8.16 -21.99
C ALA A 294 -6.55 -7.60 -22.46
N SER A 295 -6.27 -7.72 -23.76
CA SER A 295 -5.13 -7.00 -24.37
C SER A 295 -5.42 -5.51 -24.48
N LEU A 296 -4.37 -4.67 -24.53
CA LEU A 296 -4.53 -3.22 -24.76
C LEU A 296 -5.27 -2.91 -26.06
N GLU A 297 -5.10 -3.74 -27.08
CA GLU A 297 -5.81 -3.60 -28.36
C GLU A 297 -7.30 -3.88 -28.21
N HIS A 298 -7.66 -4.94 -27.49
CA HIS A 298 -9.05 -5.23 -27.16
C HIS A 298 -9.68 -4.09 -26.35
N MET A 299 -9.01 -3.65 -25.28
CA MET A 299 -9.46 -2.52 -24.45
C MET A 299 -9.65 -1.25 -25.30
N SER A 300 -8.74 -0.98 -26.24
CA SER A 300 -8.80 0.20 -27.11
C SER A 300 -10.00 0.16 -28.06
N ARG A 301 -10.38 -1.03 -28.57
CA ARG A 301 -11.58 -1.21 -29.40
C ARG A 301 -12.84 -0.98 -28.58
N MET A 302 -12.92 -1.60 -27.40
CA MET A 302 -14.08 -1.51 -26.51
C MET A 302 -14.34 -0.08 -26.04
N ALA A 303 -13.27 0.61 -25.61
CA ALA A 303 -13.33 2.02 -25.23
C ALA A 303 -13.72 2.92 -26.41
N GLY A 304 -13.33 2.58 -27.65
CA GLY A 304 -13.72 3.32 -28.85
C GLY A 304 -15.19 3.11 -29.26
N ALA A 305 -15.77 1.95 -28.93
CA ALA A 305 -17.16 1.62 -29.23
C ALA A 305 -18.17 2.15 -28.18
N GLY A 306 -17.71 2.90 -27.18
CA GLY A 306 -18.58 3.53 -26.17
C GLY A 306 -19.14 2.56 -25.13
N HIS A 307 -18.54 1.36 -24.98
CA HIS A 307 -18.90 0.45 -23.90
C HIS A 307 -18.65 1.11 -22.55
N ARG A 308 -19.55 0.81 -21.59
CA ARG A 308 -19.37 1.24 -20.22
C ARG A 308 -18.10 0.63 -19.65
N THR A 309 -17.54 1.37 -18.74
CA THR A 309 -16.12 1.32 -18.52
C THR A 309 -15.70 0.10 -17.66
N ASN A 310 -16.60 -0.36 -16.78
CA ASN A 310 -16.44 -1.64 -16.09
C ASN A 310 -16.44 -2.81 -17.11
N ASP A 311 -17.18 -2.74 -18.21
CA ASP A 311 -17.23 -3.84 -19.19
C ASP A 311 -15.91 -4.07 -19.93
N VAL A 312 -15.02 -3.07 -19.93
CA VAL A 312 -13.71 -3.13 -20.63
C VAL A 312 -12.71 -4.00 -19.87
N PHE A 313 -12.77 -4.02 -18.53
CA PHE A 313 -11.96 -4.92 -17.71
C PHE A 313 -12.71 -6.20 -17.30
N PHE A 314 -14.02 -6.13 -17.07
CA PHE A 314 -14.77 -7.19 -16.37
C PHE A 314 -15.69 -8.05 -17.27
N CYS A 315 -16.40 -7.48 -18.25
CA CYS A 315 -17.58 -8.16 -18.82
C CYS A 315 -17.42 -8.76 -20.22
N ASN A 316 -16.53 -8.23 -21.07
CA ASN A 316 -16.32 -8.78 -22.42
C ASN A 316 -15.06 -9.64 -22.45
N VAL A 317 -15.24 -10.84 -21.91
CA VAL A 317 -14.24 -11.89 -21.84
C VAL A 317 -13.60 -12.10 -23.23
N PRO A 318 -12.30 -11.82 -23.38
CA PRO A 318 -11.57 -12.09 -24.61
C PRO A 318 -11.49 -13.60 -24.88
N SER A 319 -11.06 -13.97 -26.08
CA SER A 319 -10.58 -15.34 -26.30
C SER A 319 -9.42 -15.67 -25.34
N ALA A 320 -9.22 -16.94 -25.00
CA ALA A 320 -8.10 -17.35 -24.13
C ALA A 320 -6.72 -16.84 -24.63
N VAL A 321 -6.56 -16.73 -25.96
CA VAL A 321 -5.37 -16.16 -26.61
C VAL A 321 -5.21 -14.67 -26.32
N GLU A 322 -6.30 -13.91 -26.37
CA GLU A 322 -6.28 -12.48 -26.02
C GLU A 322 -6.03 -12.26 -24.52
N GLU A 323 -6.54 -13.14 -23.65
CA GLU A 323 -6.26 -13.09 -22.22
C GLU A 323 -4.78 -13.34 -21.91
N GLU A 324 -4.20 -14.38 -22.53
CA GLU A 324 -2.77 -14.67 -22.39
C GLU A 324 -1.90 -13.51 -22.92
N LEU A 325 -2.31 -12.91 -24.04
CA LEU A 325 -1.66 -11.72 -24.59
C LEU A 325 -1.75 -10.53 -23.62
N GLY A 326 -2.93 -10.23 -23.07
CA GLY A 326 -3.12 -9.14 -22.11
C GLY A 326 -2.29 -9.32 -20.85
N LEU A 327 -2.32 -10.53 -20.28
CA LEU A 327 -1.51 -10.85 -19.09
C LEU A 327 -0.01 -10.74 -19.37
N ARG A 328 0.46 -11.17 -20.54
CA ARG A 328 1.86 -11.03 -20.95
C ARG A 328 2.26 -9.56 -21.13
N GLN A 329 1.39 -8.75 -21.74
CA GLN A 329 1.62 -7.29 -21.89
C GLN A 329 1.74 -6.62 -20.52
N LEU A 330 0.79 -6.88 -19.60
CA LEU A 330 0.83 -6.34 -18.25
C LEU A 330 2.09 -6.77 -17.50
N LYS A 331 2.39 -8.07 -17.46
CA LYS A 331 3.58 -8.60 -16.75
C LYS A 331 4.87 -7.98 -17.28
N THR A 332 5.00 -7.83 -18.59
CA THR A 332 6.18 -7.21 -19.21
C THR A 332 6.32 -5.75 -18.76
N PHE A 333 5.25 -4.97 -18.90
CA PHE A 333 5.22 -3.56 -18.49
C PHE A 333 5.55 -3.37 -17.01
N VAL A 334 4.87 -4.14 -16.14
CA VAL A 334 5.06 -4.11 -14.68
C VAL A 334 6.48 -4.47 -14.31
N TYR A 335 7.02 -5.56 -14.85
CA TYR A 335 8.33 -6.06 -14.47
C TYR A 335 9.45 -5.13 -14.95
N ASP A 336 9.34 -4.57 -16.15
CA ASP A 336 10.32 -3.60 -16.65
C ASP A 336 10.28 -2.29 -15.88
N THR A 337 9.09 -1.80 -15.53
CA THR A 337 8.94 -0.62 -14.66
C THR A 337 9.53 -0.88 -13.28
N TYR A 338 9.19 -2.01 -12.66
CA TYR A 338 9.64 -2.41 -11.33
C TYR A 338 11.17 -2.50 -11.23
N LYS A 339 11.82 -3.23 -12.15
CA LYS A 339 13.28 -3.35 -12.18
C LYS A 339 13.95 -2.00 -12.35
N ALA A 340 13.41 -1.15 -13.22
CA ALA A 340 13.96 0.17 -13.45
C ALA A 340 13.81 1.07 -12.22
N LEU A 341 12.64 1.02 -11.55
CA LEU A 341 12.39 1.75 -10.31
C LEU A 341 13.36 1.31 -9.19
N CYS A 342 13.50 0.00 -8.95
CA CYS A 342 14.43 -0.52 -7.96
C CYS A 342 15.88 -0.06 -8.23
N ARG A 343 16.30 0.01 -9.50
CA ARG A 343 17.62 0.53 -9.88
C ARG A 343 17.78 2.03 -9.66
N VAL A 344 16.74 2.82 -9.91
CA VAL A 344 16.77 4.27 -9.71
C VAL A 344 16.79 4.58 -8.21
N GLU A 345 15.89 3.97 -7.45
CA GLU A 345 15.80 4.18 -6.01
C GLU A 345 17.01 3.61 -5.26
N GLY A 346 17.48 2.40 -5.60
CA GLY A 346 18.64 1.78 -4.97
C GLY A 346 19.90 2.61 -5.13
N ARG A 347 20.09 3.24 -6.31
CA ARG A 347 21.18 4.21 -6.52
C ARG A 347 21.00 5.49 -5.71
N ARG A 348 19.79 6.05 -5.68
CA ARG A 348 19.48 7.28 -4.93
C ARG A 348 19.69 7.11 -3.43
N LEU A 349 19.33 5.94 -2.90
CA LEU A 349 19.35 5.64 -1.47
C LEU A 349 20.62 4.90 -1.02
N ASN A 350 21.53 4.60 -1.96
CA ASN A 350 22.70 3.76 -1.72
C ASN A 350 22.36 2.45 -0.99
N ALA A 351 21.25 1.82 -1.42
CA ALA A 351 20.68 0.65 -0.79
C ALA A 351 20.85 -0.58 -1.69
N SER A 352 21.37 -1.67 -1.13
CA SER A 352 21.51 -2.97 -1.79
C SER A 352 20.21 -3.78 -1.79
N SER A 353 19.31 -3.51 -0.83
CA SER A 353 17.98 -4.09 -0.73
C SER A 353 16.98 -2.99 -0.43
N LEU A 354 15.84 -3.00 -1.12
CA LEU A 354 14.73 -2.07 -0.92
C LEU A 354 13.51 -2.82 -0.37
N SER A 355 12.64 -2.10 0.35
CA SER A 355 11.27 -2.49 0.72
C SER A 355 10.46 -3.07 -0.45
N LEU A 356 10.67 -2.50 -1.64
CA LEU A 356 10.05 -2.95 -2.89
C LEU A 356 10.42 -4.40 -3.26
N HIS A 357 11.53 -4.94 -2.75
CA HIS A 357 11.88 -6.34 -2.95
C HIS A 357 11.05 -7.28 -2.05
N GLN A 358 10.58 -6.83 -0.89
CA GLN A 358 9.72 -7.64 -0.02
C GLN A 358 8.28 -7.60 -0.52
N ILE A 359 7.71 -6.39 -0.65
CA ILE A 359 6.37 -6.18 -1.21
C ILE A 359 6.27 -4.81 -1.88
N ALA A 360 5.63 -4.79 -3.03
CA ALA A 360 5.20 -3.58 -3.71
C ALA A 360 3.84 -3.82 -4.37
N ARG A 361 3.01 -2.78 -4.45
CA ARG A 361 1.83 -2.76 -5.32
C ARG A 361 1.98 -1.63 -6.32
N LEU A 362 1.97 -1.98 -7.61
CA LEU A 362 1.93 -0.99 -8.68
C LEU A 362 0.49 -0.82 -9.12
N ASP A 363 -0.02 0.40 -9.01
CA ASP A 363 -1.37 0.73 -9.42
C ASP A 363 -1.33 1.19 -10.86
N ILE A 364 -1.83 0.36 -11.76
CA ILE A 364 -1.71 0.55 -13.19
C ILE A 364 -3.01 1.14 -13.73
N GLY A 365 -2.90 2.31 -14.34
CA GLY A 365 -3.94 2.88 -15.17
C GLY A 365 -3.67 2.62 -16.65
N VAL A 366 -4.68 2.84 -17.48
CA VAL A 366 -4.51 2.92 -18.94
C VAL A 366 -4.84 4.31 -19.43
N MET A 367 -4.17 4.76 -20.49
CA MET A 367 -4.49 6.03 -21.13
C MET A 367 -4.20 5.96 -22.63
N ARG A 368 -4.78 6.87 -23.42
CA ARG A 368 -4.43 6.98 -24.84
C ARG A 368 -3.04 7.59 -24.98
N GLY A 369 -2.16 6.89 -25.68
CA GLY A 369 -0.87 7.39 -26.11
C GLY A 369 -0.98 8.35 -27.31
N THR A 370 0.16 8.86 -27.74
CA THR A 370 0.26 9.80 -28.88
C THR A 370 -0.18 9.19 -30.22
N THR A 371 -0.16 7.86 -30.33
CA THR A 371 -0.63 7.10 -31.49
C THR A 371 -2.15 6.86 -31.48
N GLY A 372 -2.86 7.34 -30.46
CA GLY A 372 -4.29 7.12 -30.27
C GLY A 372 -4.65 5.74 -29.66
N ARG A 373 -3.69 4.81 -29.56
CA ARG A 373 -3.86 3.49 -28.91
C ARG A 373 -3.77 3.62 -27.39
N LEU A 374 -4.39 2.69 -26.67
CA LEU A 374 -4.21 2.60 -25.22
C LEU A 374 -2.81 2.08 -24.87
N ASP A 375 -2.32 2.55 -23.74
CA ASP A 375 -1.03 2.20 -23.15
C ASP A 375 -1.13 2.18 -21.63
N TYR A 376 -0.24 1.45 -20.97
CA TYR A 376 -0.18 1.36 -19.52
C TYR A 376 0.65 2.49 -18.92
N PHE A 377 0.25 2.94 -17.73
CA PHE A 377 1.08 3.79 -16.89
C PHE A 377 0.91 3.43 -15.40
N VAL A 378 1.96 3.64 -14.61
CA VAL A 378 1.89 3.47 -13.15
C VAL A 378 1.31 4.74 -12.52
N ASN A 379 0.09 4.70 -12.00
CA ASN A 379 -0.51 5.81 -11.26
C ASN A 379 0.16 5.99 -9.89
N GLU A 380 0.34 4.89 -9.15
CA GLU A 380 0.88 4.91 -7.78
C GLU A 380 1.77 3.68 -7.52
N VAL A 381 2.68 3.82 -6.56
CA VAL A 381 3.56 2.74 -6.08
C VAL A 381 3.37 2.67 -4.57
N GLU A 382 2.61 1.67 -4.13
CA GLU A 382 2.45 1.41 -2.70
C GLU A 382 3.54 0.48 -2.17
N ARG A 383 3.92 0.76 -0.94
CA ARG A 383 4.88 -0.01 -0.14
C ARG A 383 4.56 0.19 1.34
N GLY A 384 5.18 -0.62 2.20
CA GLY A 384 4.97 -0.47 3.64
C GLY A 384 3.60 -0.99 4.10
N SER A 385 3.18 -0.52 5.27
CA SER A 385 1.91 -0.90 5.90
C SER A 385 0.66 -0.37 5.18
N LEU A 386 0.80 0.45 4.13
CA LEU A 386 -0.34 0.94 3.33
C LEU A 386 -0.68 0.08 2.11
N VAL A 387 0.08 -0.98 1.86
CA VAL A 387 -0.26 -1.87 0.76
C VAL A 387 -1.58 -2.55 1.11
N SER A 388 -2.69 -1.99 0.61
CA SER A 388 -3.99 -2.60 0.82
C SER A 388 -4.03 -3.96 0.13
N LEU A 389 -4.55 -4.96 0.82
CA LEU A 389 -4.54 -6.37 0.44
C LEU A 389 -5.92 -6.83 -0.03
N PHE A 390 -6.92 -5.93 0.04
CA PHE A 390 -8.31 -6.14 -0.39
C PHE A 390 -8.95 -7.39 0.25
N LEU A 391 -8.61 -7.67 1.52
CA LEU A 391 -9.16 -8.84 2.23
C LEU A 391 -10.69 -8.83 2.33
N GLY A 392 -11.30 -7.65 2.42
CA GLY A 392 -12.76 -7.50 2.45
C GLY A 392 -13.44 -7.89 1.12
N SER A 393 -12.69 -7.78 0.02
CA SER A 393 -13.16 -8.06 -1.34
C SER A 393 -12.84 -9.47 -1.80
N ASP A 394 -11.58 -9.90 -1.65
CA ASP A 394 -11.10 -11.23 -1.97
C ASP A 394 -10.17 -11.73 -0.87
N ARG A 395 -10.79 -12.39 0.12
CA ARG A 395 -10.10 -12.94 1.28
C ARG A 395 -9.00 -13.92 0.87
N ASP A 396 -9.29 -14.86 -0.02
CA ASP A 396 -8.38 -15.96 -0.32
C ASP A 396 -7.13 -15.42 -1.03
N ARG A 397 -7.32 -14.48 -1.98
CA ARG A 397 -6.20 -13.77 -2.62
C ARG A 397 -5.39 -12.95 -1.63
N GLY A 398 -6.03 -12.20 -0.73
CA GLY A 398 -5.33 -11.40 0.26
C GLY A 398 -4.51 -12.28 1.21
N MET A 399 -5.03 -13.45 1.63
CA MET A 399 -4.30 -14.42 2.45
C MET A 399 -3.08 -15.01 1.72
N ASP A 400 -3.19 -15.26 0.41
CA ASP A 400 -2.07 -15.72 -0.42
C ASP A 400 -0.97 -14.65 -0.51
N ILE A 401 -1.36 -13.38 -0.75
CA ILE A 401 -0.44 -12.23 -0.76
C ILE A 401 0.31 -12.11 0.57
N ILE A 402 -0.42 -12.16 1.70
CA ILE A 402 0.16 -12.09 3.06
C ILE A 402 1.18 -13.19 3.26
N SER A 403 0.84 -14.42 2.88
CA SER A 403 1.70 -15.58 3.08
C SER A 403 2.96 -15.51 2.20
N ALA A 404 2.83 -15.04 0.95
CA ALA A 404 3.96 -14.82 0.06
C ALA A 404 4.88 -13.71 0.57
N TRP A 405 4.30 -12.63 1.09
CA TRP A 405 5.06 -11.54 1.68
C TRP A 405 5.83 -11.97 2.94
N GLY A 406 5.22 -12.79 3.81
CA GLY A 406 5.90 -13.37 4.97
C GLY A 406 7.16 -14.15 4.56
N ARG A 407 7.06 -14.99 3.54
CA ARG A 407 8.23 -15.72 3.00
C ARG A 407 9.30 -14.81 2.39
N ALA A 408 8.89 -13.74 1.71
CA ALA A 408 9.83 -12.75 1.19
C ALA A 408 10.55 -12.01 2.33
N MET A 409 9.86 -11.76 3.44
CA MET A 409 10.46 -11.16 4.64
C MET A 409 11.43 -12.12 5.32
N GLU A 410 11.10 -13.40 5.46
CA GLU A 410 12.03 -14.42 5.98
C GLU A 410 13.32 -14.47 5.16
N ALA A 411 13.20 -14.52 3.83
CA ALA A 411 14.36 -14.53 2.94
C ALA A 411 15.21 -13.26 3.10
N HIS A 412 14.58 -12.10 3.31
CA HIS A 412 15.29 -10.87 3.60
C HIS A 412 16.05 -10.93 4.94
N LEU A 413 15.42 -11.43 6.01
CA LEU A 413 16.05 -11.56 7.32
C LEU A 413 17.20 -12.57 7.32
N ASP A 414 17.06 -13.69 6.60
CA ASP A 414 18.15 -14.65 6.37
C ASP A 414 19.38 -13.96 5.77
N LEU A 415 19.18 -13.12 4.74
CA LEU A 415 20.27 -12.36 4.11
C LEU A 415 20.90 -11.35 5.08
N CYS A 416 20.10 -10.60 5.84
CA CYS A 416 20.60 -9.62 6.81
C CYS A 416 21.48 -10.28 7.88
N GLN A 417 21.11 -11.46 8.38
CA GLN A 417 21.87 -12.14 9.43
C GLN A 417 23.18 -12.74 8.92
N THR A 418 23.25 -13.18 7.67
CA THR A 418 24.52 -13.63 7.06
C THR A 418 25.51 -12.49 6.79
N SER A 419 25.02 -11.24 6.75
CA SER A 419 25.80 -10.05 6.37
C SER A 419 26.39 -9.29 7.55
N LEU A 420 25.96 -9.58 8.78
CA LEU A 420 26.49 -8.93 9.98
C LEU A 420 27.84 -9.57 10.35
N PRO A 421 28.96 -8.83 10.30
CA PRO A 421 30.25 -9.37 10.70
C PRO A 421 30.24 -9.67 12.20
N GLY A 422 30.42 -10.96 12.53
CA GLY A 422 30.82 -11.46 13.85
C GLY A 422 30.13 -10.83 15.06
N GLN A 423 29.02 -11.43 15.48
CA GLN A 423 28.80 -11.56 16.93
C GLN A 423 29.82 -12.54 17.51
#